data_AF-F9Z4K3-F1
#
_entry.id   AF-F9Z4K3-F1
#
_cell.length_a   1.000
_cell.length_b   1.000
_cell.length_c   1.000
_cell.angle_alpha   90.00
_cell.angle_beta   90.00
_cell.angle_gamma   90.00
#
_symmetry.space_group_name_H-M   'P 1'
#
loop_
_entity.id
_entity.type
_entity.pdbx_description
1 polymer ?
#
loop_
_entity_poly.entity_id
_entity_poly.type
_entity_poly.pdbx_seq_one_letter_code
_entity_poly.pdbx_strand_id
1 'polypeptide(L)'
;MYKVKRTIYVDNQSIDVWFGLVSKTKNGKNGKYTVYLLTDDPNNPYNHAEPILSNITSKETAVRKAIEYTKELFHNILISQKNNNKSQEDNGKKSQS
;
A
#
# COMPACT_ATOMS: atom_id res chain seq x y z
N MET A 1 2.62 17.55 -5.10
CA MET A 1 2.23 16.33 -4.35
C MET A 1 3.03 16.28 -3.07
N TYR A 2 2.39 16.09 -1.92
CA TYR A 2 3.08 15.85 -0.64
C TYR A 2 3.49 14.37 -0.57
N LYS A 3 4.74 14.08 -0.23
CA LYS A 3 5.29 12.71 -0.20
C LYS A 3 5.61 12.33 1.24
N VAL A 4 5.27 11.12 1.65
CA VAL A 4 5.54 10.64 3.01
C VAL A 4 5.94 9.17 3.00
N LYS A 5 7.06 8.85 3.65
CA LYS A 5 7.54 7.48 3.85
C LYS A 5 6.98 6.92 5.17
N ARG A 6 6.54 5.67 5.16
CA ARG A 6 6.08 4.95 6.35
C ARG A 6 6.55 3.51 6.31
N THR A 7 7.03 3.03 7.44
CA THR A 7 7.23 1.60 7.66
C THR A 7 5.90 0.98 8.08
N ILE A 8 5.46 -0.02 7.33
CA ILE A 8 4.22 -0.75 7.53
C ILE A 8 4.57 -2.11 8.10
N TYR A 9 4.14 -2.37 9.34
CA TYR A 9 4.32 -3.65 10.02
C TYR A 9 3.08 -4.52 9.81
N VAL A 10 3.29 -5.76 9.37
CA VAL A 10 2.28 -6.80 9.18
C VAL A 10 2.85 -8.14 9.65
N ASP A 11 2.22 -8.77 10.64
CA ASP A 11 2.74 -9.95 11.34
C ASP A 11 4.20 -9.73 11.81
N ASN A 12 5.11 -10.64 11.43
CA ASN A 12 6.55 -10.57 11.73
C ASN A 12 7.36 -9.89 10.61
N GLN A 13 6.70 -9.19 9.69
CA GLN A 13 7.34 -8.52 8.56
C GLN A 13 7.06 -7.02 8.57
N SER A 14 7.94 -6.28 7.90
CA SER A 14 7.75 -4.85 7.67
C SER A 14 8.17 -4.45 6.27
N ILE A 15 7.49 -3.46 5.72
CA ILE A 15 7.84 -2.86 4.42
C ILE A 15 7.78 -1.35 4.50
N ASP A 16 8.80 -0.71 3.94
CA ASP A 16 8.84 0.73 3.76
C ASP A 16 8.07 1.12 2.51
N VAL A 17 7.13 2.05 2.66
CA VAL A 17 6.24 2.48 1.58
C VAL A 17 6.22 4.00 1.48
N TRP A 18 6.23 4.50 0.25
CA TRP A 18 5.99 5.90 -0.04
C TRP A 18 4.53 6.15 -0.42
N PHE A 19 3.94 7.18 0.20
CA PHE A 19 2.61 7.67 -0.18
C PHE A 19 2.70 9.08 -0.75
N GLY A 20 1.96 9.31 -1.83
CA GLY A 20 1.75 10.61 -2.45
C GLY A 20 0.37 11.15 -2.09
N LEU A 21 0.29 12.39 -1.62
CA LEU A 21 -0.96 13.06 -1.28
C LEU A 21 -1.13 14.28 -2.17
N VAL A 22 -2.27 14.36 -2.86
CA VAL A 22 -2.65 15.52 -3.67
C VAL A 22 -3.97 16.06 -3.16
N SER A 23 -4.00 17.32 -2.76
CA SER A 23 -5.24 18.06 -2.51
C SER A 23 -5.40 19.09 -3.62
N LYS A 24 -6.57 19.12 -4.28
CA LYS A 24 -6.91 20.18 -5.22
C LYS A 24 -7.48 21.35 -4.44
N THR A 25 -6.67 22.36 -4.16
CA THR A 25 -7.14 23.61 -3.55
C THR A 25 -8.12 24.32 -4.48
N LYS A 26 -9.28 24.74 -3.97
CA LYS A 26 -10.23 25.62 -4.67
C LYS A 26 -10.50 26.82 -3.77
N ASN A 27 -10.22 28.02 -4.27
CA ASN A 27 -10.43 29.30 -3.58
C ASN A 27 -9.75 29.38 -2.19
N GLY A 28 -8.47 28.99 -2.10
CA GLY A 28 -7.68 29.11 -0.86
C GLY A 28 -8.04 28.11 0.25
N LYS A 29 -9.09 27.29 0.08
CA LYS A 29 -9.40 26.18 0.98
C LYS A 29 -8.73 24.91 0.48
N ASN A 30 -8.12 24.16 1.41
CA ASN A 30 -7.63 22.81 1.14
C ASN A 30 -8.79 21.96 0.63
N GLY A 31 -8.69 21.48 -0.60
CA GLY A 31 -9.66 20.53 -1.12
C GLY A 31 -9.44 19.15 -0.51
N LYS A 32 -10.25 18.20 -0.98
CA LYS A 32 -10.14 16.82 -0.55
C LYS A 32 -8.86 16.19 -1.12
N TYR A 33 -8.26 15.33 -0.31
CA TYR A 33 -7.03 14.60 -0.62
C TYR A 33 -7.35 13.33 -1.41
N THR A 34 -6.51 13.08 -2.41
CA THR A 34 -6.31 11.80 -3.08
C THR A 34 -4.96 11.26 -2.66
N VAL A 35 -4.93 9.97 -2.29
CA VAL A 35 -3.74 9.24 -1.86
C VAL A 35 -3.30 8.34 -2.98
N TYR A 36 -2.00 8.34 -3.23
CA TYR A 36 -1.31 7.50 -4.19
C TYR A 36 -0.33 6.60 -3.47
N LEU A 37 -0.29 5.32 -3.84
CA LEU A 37 0.77 4.38 -3.48
C LEU A 37 1.90 4.52 -4.50
N LEU A 38 3.12 4.75 -4.03
CA LEU A 38 4.29 4.85 -4.91
C LEU A 38 5.01 3.51 -4.98
N THR A 39 5.46 3.15 -6.18
CA THR A 39 6.16 1.87 -6.40
C THR A 39 7.64 1.92 -6.01
N ASP A 40 8.24 3.11 -5.90
CA ASP A 40 9.65 3.29 -5.55
C ASP A 40 9.90 4.67 -4.89
N ASP A 41 11.17 5.07 -4.74
CA ASP A 41 11.58 6.39 -4.30
C ASP A 41 10.93 7.48 -5.17
N PRO A 42 10.33 8.53 -4.57
CA PRO A 42 9.64 9.57 -5.32
C PRO A 42 10.53 10.43 -6.22
N ASN A 43 11.85 10.28 -6.18
CA ASN A 43 12.81 10.94 -7.07
C ASN A 43 13.29 10.03 -8.20
N ASN A 44 12.96 8.72 -8.17
CA ASN A 44 13.24 7.82 -9.28
C ASN A 44 12.35 8.21 -10.48
N PRO A 45 12.91 8.47 -11.68
CA PRO A 45 12.12 8.81 -12.87
C PRO A 45 11.15 7.70 -13.30
N TYR A 46 11.42 6.45 -12.91
CA TYR A 46 10.57 5.29 -13.20
C TYR A 46 9.53 4.99 -12.10
N ASN A 47 9.46 5.82 -11.05
CA ASN A 47 8.45 5.64 -10.01
C ASN A 47 7.04 5.85 -10.57
N HIS A 48 6.13 4.92 -10.29
CA HIS A 48 4.72 5.02 -10.60
C HIS A 48 3.93 5.43 -9.35
N ALA A 49 2.83 6.17 -9.54
CA ALA A 49 1.95 6.60 -8.47
C ALA A 49 0.51 6.13 -8.75
N GLU A 50 0.09 5.07 -8.06
CA GLU A 50 -1.23 4.45 -8.23
C GLU A 50 -2.25 5.08 -7.26
N PRO A 51 -3.36 5.66 -7.73
CA PRO A 51 -4.38 6.21 -6.84
C PRO A 51 -5.10 5.11 -6.05
N ILE A 52 -4.99 5.13 -4.72
CA ILE A 52 -5.60 4.10 -3.85
C ILE A 52 -6.81 4.60 -3.07
N LEU A 53 -6.87 5.90 -2.74
CA LEU A 53 -7.95 6.50 -1.96
C LEU A 53 -8.23 7.92 -2.43
N SER A 54 -9.47 8.39 -2.31
CA SER A 54 -9.84 9.77 -2.66
C SER A 54 -10.86 10.35 -1.68
N ASN A 55 -11.22 11.62 -1.88
CA ASN A 55 -12.32 12.28 -1.16
C ASN A 55 -12.07 12.44 0.36
N ILE A 56 -10.80 12.50 0.81
CA ILE A 56 -10.44 12.59 2.24
C ILE A 56 -10.27 14.04 2.68
N THR A 57 -10.85 14.44 3.81
CA THR A 57 -10.95 15.86 4.20
C THR A 57 -9.71 16.43 4.89
N SER A 58 -8.83 15.60 5.44
CA SER A 58 -7.59 16.04 6.08
C SER A 58 -6.39 15.22 5.64
N LYS A 59 -5.22 15.87 5.65
CA LYS A 59 -3.93 15.23 5.33
C LYS A 59 -3.63 14.08 6.28
N GLU A 60 -3.87 14.27 7.57
CA GLU A 60 -3.62 13.27 8.61
C GLU A 60 -4.49 12.04 8.44
N THR A 61 -5.80 12.22 8.25
CA THR A 61 -6.72 11.11 7.96
C THR A 61 -6.33 10.40 6.67
N ALA A 62 -5.85 11.13 5.67
CA ALA A 62 -5.37 10.54 4.41
C ALA A 62 -4.16 9.62 4.64
N VAL A 63 -3.17 10.04 5.43
CA VAL A 63 -2.02 9.21 5.78
C VAL A 63 -2.45 8.00 6.61
N ARG A 64 -3.33 8.17 7.61
CA ARG A 64 -3.83 7.06 8.44
C ARG A 64 -4.53 5.99 7.59
N LYS A 65 -5.46 6.42 6.73
CA LYS A 65 -6.18 5.50 5.83
C LYS A 65 -5.24 4.83 4.81
N ALA A 66 -4.20 5.53 4.35
CA ALA A 66 -3.19 4.94 3.47
C ALA A 66 -2.45 3.78 4.16
N ILE A 67 -2.06 3.97 5.42
CA ILE A 67 -1.41 2.95 6.24
C ILE A 67 -2.34 1.75 6.43
N GLU A 68 -3.60 1.98 6.79
CA GLU A 68 -4.60 0.91 6.98
C GLU A 68 -4.83 0.10 5.70
N TYR A 69 -5.11 0.78 4.58
CA TYR A 69 -5.27 0.14 3.27
C TYR A 69 -4.07 -0.74 2.91
N THR A 70 -2.87 -0.20 3.12
CA THR A 70 -1.62 -0.88 2.76
C THR A 70 -1.36 -2.09 3.66
N LYS A 71 -1.67 -2.00 4.96
CA LYS A 71 -1.61 -3.14 5.88
C LYS A 71 -2.53 -4.28 5.42
N GLU A 72 -3.78 -3.97 5.07
CA GLU A 72 -4.74 -4.96 4.57
C GLU A 72 -4.27 -5.59 3.27
N LEU A 73 -3.78 -4.78 2.32
CA LEU A 73 -3.21 -5.26 1.06
C LEU A 73 -2.08 -6.26 1.28
N PHE A 74 -1.09 -5.91 2.11
CA PHE A 74 0.05 -6.79 2.39
C PHE A 74 -0.37 -8.05 3.15
N HIS A 75 -1.28 -7.93 4.13
CA HIS A 75 -1.80 -9.08 4.85
C HIS A 75 -2.47 -10.10 3.91
N ASN A 76 -3.29 -9.61 2.97
CA ASN A 76 -3.94 -10.46 1.96
C ASN A 76 -2.93 -11.14 1.04
N ILE A 77 -1.91 -10.42 0.57
CA ILE A 77 -0.83 -10.98 -0.27
C ILE A 77 -0.10 -12.10 0.48
N LEU A 78 0.25 -11.90 1.75
CA LEU A 78 0.95 -12.89 2.57
C LEU A 78 0.09 -14.13 2.83
N ILE A 79 -1.20 -13.96 3.08
CA ILE A 79 -2.13 -15.09 3.23
C ILE A 79 -2.21 -15.89 1.91
N SER A 80 -2.37 -15.22 0.77
CA SER A 80 -2.43 -15.87 -0.54
C SER A 80 -1.16 -16.66 -0.84
N GLN A 81 0.02 -16.12 -0.52
CA GLN A 81 1.29 -16.84 -0.68
C GLN A 81 1.37 -18.08 0.22
N LYS A 82 1.00 -17.97 1.50
CA LYS A 82 0.96 -19.12 2.44
C LYS A 82 0.05 -20.23 1.91
N ASN A 83 -1.13 -19.88 1.42
CA ASN A 83 -2.10 -20.84 0.91
C ASN A 83 -1.64 -21.53 -0.38
N ASN A 84 -1.01 -20.78 -1.30
CA ASN A 84 -0.48 -21.32 -2.56
C ASN A 84 0.73 -22.25 -2.35
N ASN A 85 1.56 -21.98 -1.35
CA ASN A 85 2.69 -22.86 -1.03
C ASN A 85 2.22 -24.17 -0.38
N LYS A 86 1.18 -24.11 0.46
CA LYS A 86 0.61 -25.30 1.13
C LYS A 86 0.00 -26.31 0.14
N SER A 87 -0.62 -25.83 -0.95
CA SER A 87 -1.18 -26.70 -1.98
C SER A 87 -0.11 -27.35 -2.88
N GLN A 88 1.09 -26.78 -2.98
CA GLN A 88 2.22 -27.40 -3.70
C GLN A 88 2.90 -28.49 -2.86
N GLU A 89 3.04 -28.30 -1.55
CA GLU A 89 3.61 -29.32 -0.65
C GLU A 89 2.73 -30.59 -0.56
N ASP A 90 1.41 -30.43 -0.59
CA ASP A 90 0.47 -31.56 -0.52
C ASP A 90 0.41 -32.38 -1.83
N ASN A 91 0.64 -31.72 -2.98
CA ASN A 91 0.72 -32.39 -4.28
C ASN A 91 2.05 -33.12 -4.53
N GLY A 92 3.14 -32.71 -3.87
CA GLY A 92 4.46 -33.37 -3.97
C GLY A 92 4.53 -34.73 -3.27
N LYS A 93 3.72 -34.97 -2.23
CA LYS A 93 3.73 -36.23 -1.47
C LYS A 93 2.97 -37.39 -2.12
N LYS A 94 2.15 -37.15 -3.15
CA LYS A 94 1.40 -38.22 -3.86
C LYS A 94 2.17 -38.90 -5.00
N SER A 95 3.39 -38.47 -5.33
CA SER A 95 4.19 -39.01 -6.44
C SER A 95 5.30 -39.99 -6.03
N GLN A 96 5.36 -40.38 -4.75
CA GLN A 96 6.19 -41.49 -4.28
C GLN A 96 5.27 -42.59 -3.75
N SER A 97 4.73 -43.41 -4.66
CA SER A 97 4.06 -44.68 -4.36
C SER A 97 4.47 -45.70 -5.41
#